data_AF-X0STH6-F1
#
_entry.id   AF-X0STH6-F1
#
_cell.length_a   1.000
_cell.length_b   1.000
_cell.length_c   1.000
_cell.angle_alpha   90.00
_cell.angle_beta   90.00
_cell.angle_gamma   90.00
#
_symmetry.space_group_name_H-M   'P 1'
#
loop_
_entity.id
_entity.type
_entity.pdbx_description
1 polymer ?
#
loop_
_entity_poly.entity_id
_entity_poly.type
_entity_poly.pdbx_seq_one_letter_code
_entity_poly.pdbx_strand_id
1 'polypeptide(L)'
;MANLILPMWFIEGLAQYQAEEWHSLKEMVLRDEAQRQEIMSEGSLGAFYFFEGWGRTSGYYQSDSLVRYIFDHYGRDKIAKILAHLRRRPLFQFSTEFVLASDELSFYPTSHFLSFNQTLEEILGKDSFLLYSEWREWIRERYKGKEDFYDDSLKEGEPLTYQGRRNQHPVFSPSGDVLAFASNRGYDYAIFDLYLMDINSKEV
;
A
#
# COMPACT_ATOMS: atom_id res chain seq x y z
N MET A 1 1.57 -17.45 1.37
CA MET A 1 1.34 -16.22 0.57
C MET A 1 1.33 -16.61 -0.90
N ALA A 2 0.36 -16.13 -1.69
CA ALA A 2 0.39 -16.35 -3.13
C ALA A 2 1.62 -15.62 -3.71
N ASN A 3 2.60 -16.38 -4.20
CA ASN A 3 3.81 -15.82 -4.82
C ASN A 3 3.46 -15.26 -6.20
N LEU A 4 2.88 -14.06 -6.24
CA LEU A 4 2.99 -13.24 -7.44
C LEU A 4 4.47 -12.96 -7.67
N ILE A 5 4.94 -13.13 -8.91
CA ILE A 5 6.33 -12.89 -9.31
C ILE A 5 6.79 -11.47 -8.94
N LEU A 6 5.85 -10.53 -8.90
CA LEU A 6 6.03 -9.17 -8.40
C LEU A 6 4.94 -8.87 -7.36
N PRO A 7 5.28 -8.46 -6.13
CA PRO A 7 4.30 -8.12 -5.13
C PRO A 7 3.58 -6.81 -5.49
N MET A 8 2.33 -6.71 -5.05
CA MET A 8 1.44 -5.59 -5.37
C MET A 8 2.01 -4.23 -4.95
N TRP A 9 2.55 -4.13 -3.73
CA TRP A 9 3.21 -2.91 -3.26
C TRP A 9 4.33 -2.43 -4.19
N PHE A 10 5.07 -3.36 -4.79
CA PHE A 10 6.20 -3.01 -5.63
C PHE A 10 5.72 -2.46 -6.98
N ILE A 11 4.72 -3.10 -7.57
CA ILE A 11 4.12 -2.65 -8.84
C ILE A 11 3.45 -1.28 -8.65
N GLU A 12 2.54 -1.19 -7.67
CA GLU A 12 1.74 0.01 -7.47
C GLU A 12 2.53 1.16 -6.86
N GLY A 13 3.48 0.86 -5.97
CA GLY A 13 4.40 1.86 -5.43
C GLY A 13 5.30 2.46 -6.51
N LEU A 14 5.81 1.63 -7.42
CA LEU A 14 6.63 2.11 -8.54
C LEU A 14 5.79 2.89 -9.55
N ALA A 15 4.57 2.46 -9.82
CA ALA A 15 3.62 3.19 -10.66
C ALA A 15 3.31 4.58 -10.07
N GLN A 16 3.02 4.64 -8.76
CA GLN A 16 2.77 5.89 -8.06
C GLN A 16 3.98 6.83 -8.04
N TYR A 17 5.18 6.29 -7.78
CA TYR A 17 6.42 7.06 -7.84
C TYR A 17 6.65 7.70 -9.22
N GLN A 18 6.32 6.99 -10.30
CA GLN A 18 6.49 7.47 -11.67
C GLN A 18 5.39 8.44 -12.10
N ALA A 19 4.16 8.26 -11.59
CA ALA A 19 3.02 9.08 -11.96
C ALA A 19 3.04 10.45 -11.27
N GLU A 20 3.51 10.52 -10.02
CA GLU A 20 3.33 11.70 -9.18
C GLU A 20 4.57 12.01 -8.33
N GLU A 21 4.81 13.31 -8.11
CA GLU A 21 5.75 13.77 -7.10
C GLU A 21 5.22 13.52 -5.67
N TRP A 22 6.10 13.65 -4.68
CA TRP A 22 5.69 13.59 -3.28
C TRP A 22 4.95 14.89 -2.91
N HIS A 23 3.71 14.79 -2.44
CA HIS A 23 2.86 15.94 -2.14
C HIS A 23 2.24 15.86 -0.74
N SER A 24 1.63 16.96 -0.28
CA SER A 24 1.12 17.12 1.09
C SER A 24 0.11 16.05 1.50
N LEU A 25 -0.80 15.63 0.62
CA LEU A 25 -1.75 14.55 0.93
C LEU A 25 -1.05 13.19 1.21
N LYS A 26 0.03 12.86 0.49
CA LYS A 26 0.84 11.65 0.77
C LYS A 26 1.53 11.76 2.13
N GLU A 27 2.12 12.93 2.43
CA GLU A 27 2.75 13.20 3.73
C GLU A 27 1.74 13.09 4.87
N MET A 28 0.55 13.69 4.71
CA MET A 28 -0.54 13.66 5.69
C MET A 28 -0.96 12.22 5.99
N VAL A 29 -1.27 11.43 4.96
CA VAL A 29 -1.70 10.04 5.13
C VAL A 29 -0.62 9.22 5.83
N LEU A 30 0.63 9.29 5.39
CA LEU A 30 1.69 8.51 6.03
C LEU A 30 1.94 8.89 7.49
N ARG A 31 1.86 10.19 7.78
CA ARG A 31 2.00 10.70 9.14
C ARG A 31 0.88 10.21 10.04
N ASP A 32 -0.36 10.31 9.58
CA ASP A 32 -1.53 9.87 10.36
C ASP A 32 -1.46 8.37 10.67
N GLU A 33 -1.13 7.56 9.67
CA GLU A 33 -0.94 6.11 9.82
C GLU A 33 0.22 5.77 10.77
N ALA A 34 1.30 6.55 10.74
CA ALA A 34 2.42 6.39 11.66
C ALA A 34 2.03 6.72 13.11
N GLN A 35 1.31 7.83 13.31
CA GLN A 35 0.86 8.28 14.64
C GLN A 35 -0.17 7.33 15.25
N ARG A 36 -1.11 6.83 14.44
CA ARG A 36 -2.13 5.86 14.88
C ARG A 36 -1.58 4.44 15.04
N GLN A 37 -0.32 4.20 14.70
CA GLN A 37 0.31 2.88 14.66
C GLN A 37 -0.37 1.91 13.67
N GLU A 38 -0.96 2.46 12.59
CA GLU A 38 -1.73 1.76 11.57
C GLU A 38 -0.94 1.52 10.27
N ILE A 39 0.36 1.84 10.24
CA ILE A 39 1.26 1.47 9.13
C ILE A 39 1.08 0.00 8.78
N MET A 40 0.76 -0.24 7.51
CA MET A 40 0.32 -1.53 7.02
C MET A 40 1.36 -2.61 7.27
N SER A 41 0.92 -3.87 7.39
CA SER A 41 1.82 -5.03 7.37
C SER A 41 2.26 -5.39 5.94
N GLU A 42 3.32 -6.19 5.79
CA GLU A 42 3.76 -6.66 4.46
C GLU A 42 2.63 -7.38 3.71
N GLY A 43 1.87 -8.23 4.41
CA GLY A 43 0.70 -8.90 3.84
C GLY A 43 -0.41 -7.92 3.44
N SER A 44 -0.62 -6.86 4.22
CA SER A 44 -1.59 -5.79 3.91
C SER A 44 -1.16 -5.01 2.66
N LEU A 45 0.10 -4.60 2.56
CA LEU A 45 0.65 -3.99 1.34
C LEU A 45 0.75 -4.97 0.15
N GLY A 46 0.74 -6.28 0.41
CA GLY A 46 0.56 -7.31 -0.61
C GLY A 46 -0.87 -7.45 -1.15
N ALA A 47 -1.87 -6.88 -0.47
CA ALA A 47 -3.30 -7.08 -0.76
C ALA A 47 -4.14 -5.79 -0.78
N PHE A 48 -3.55 -4.61 -0.56
CA PHE A 48 -4.29 -3.37 -0.32
C PHE A 48 -5.20 -2.95 -1.48
N TYR A 49 -4.94 -3.42 -2.70
CA TYR A 49 -5.81 -3.15 -3.85
C TYR A 49 -7.25 -3.64 -3.61
N PHE A 50 -7.41 -4.68 -2.79
CA PHE A 50 -8.72 -5.20 -2.39
C PHE A 50 -9.35 -4.46 -1.20
N PHE A 51 -8.61 -3.54 -0.56
CA PHE A 51 -9.18 -2.72 0.52
C PHE A 51 -10.10 -1.66 -0.06
N GLU A 52 -10.99 -1.11 0.76
CA GLU A 52 -11.96 -0.10 0.34
C GLU A 52 -11.52 1.32 0.75
N GLY A 53 -12.06 2.31 0.04
CA GLY A 53 -11.92 3.74 0.39
C GLY A 53 -10.48 4.16 0.72
N TRP A 54 -10.32 4.79 1.88
CA TRP A 54 -9.04 5.29 2.39
C TRP A 54 -7.99 4.20 2.61
N GLY A 55 -8.39 2.97 2.94
CA GLY A 55 -7.44 1.85 3.07
C GLY A 55 -6.72 1.58 1.75
N ARG A 56 -7.41 1.63 0.62
CA ARG A 56 -6.78 1.46 -0.70
C ARG A 56 -5.82 2.61 -1.01
N THR A 57 -6.26 3.85 -0.79
CA THR A 57 -5.44 5.05 -1.01
C THR A 57 -4.18 5.04 -0.13
N SER A 58 -4.34 4.69 1.15
CA SER A 58 -3.23 4.54 2.10
C SER A 58 -2.23 3.49 1.61
N GLY A 59 -2.71 2.35 1.10
CA GLY A 59 -1.84 1.33 0.52
C GLY A 59 -1.03 1.81 -0.69
N TYR A 60 -1.61 2.62 -1.58
CA TYR A 60 -0.88 3.25 -2.69
C TYR A 60 0.24 4.17 -2.18
N TYR A 61 -0.05 5.04 -1.21
CA TYR A 61 0.90 6.03 -0.71
C TYR A 61 2.00 5.41 0.15
N GLN A 62 1.66 4.43 0.98
CA GLN A 62 2.65 3.65 1.74
C GLN A 62 3.55 2.84 0.80
N SER A 63 3.00 2.28 -0.29
CA SER A 63 3.80 1.61 -1.33
C SER A 63 4.77 2.55 -2.06
N ASP A 64 4.31 3.76 -2.45
CA ASP A 64 5.15 4.82 -3.04
C ASP A 64 6.31 5.18 -2.09
N SER A 65 5.99 5.38 -0.81
CA SER A 65 7.00 5.65 0.23
C SER A 65 8.03 4.53 0.37
N LEU A 66 7.62 3.26 0.32
CA LEU A 66 8.55 2.13 0.36
C LEU A 66 9.46 2.11 -0.87
N VAL A 67 8.96 2.43 -2.06
CA VAL A 67 9.80 2.55 -3.27
C VAL A 67 10.78 3.71 -3.16
N ARG A 68 10.35 4.87 -2.66
CA ARG A 68 11.23 6.02 -2.38
C ARG A 68 12.30 5.67 -1.36
N TYR A 69 11.93 4.98 -0.29
CA TYR A 69 12.87 4.48 0.71
C TYR A 69 13.95 3.60 0.08
N ILE A 70 13.59 2.68 -0.84
CA ILE A 70 14.56 1.86 -1.56
C ILE A 70 15.53 2.72 -2.36
N PHE A 71 15.02 3.71 -3.12
CA PHE A 71 15.86 4.60 -3.91
C PHE A 71 16.81 5.44 -3.07
N ASP A 72 16.32 5.97 -1.95
CA ASP A 72 17.08 6.89 -1.10
C ASP A 72 18.12 6.17 -0.23
N HIS A 73 17.85 4.93 0.21
CA HIS A 73 18.72 4.20 1.15
C HIS A 73 19.63 3.17 0.48
N TYR A 74 19.23 2.61 -0.66
CA TYR A 74 20.01 1.54 -1.34
C TYR A 74 20.56 2.00 -2.69
N GLY A 75 20.07 3.10 -3.25
CA GLY A 75 20.55 3.70 -4.49
C GLY A 75 19.54 3.66 -5.64
N ARG A 76 19.62 4.66 -6.52
CA ARG A 76 18.69 4.86 -7.65
C ARG A 76 18.73 3.74 -8.69
N ASP A 77 19.80 2.97 -8.76
CA ASP A 77 19.98 1.87 -9.71
C ASP A 77 19.30 0.56 -9.24
N LYS A 78 18.89 0.45 -7.97
CA LYS A 78 18.46 -0.82 -7.37
C LYS A 78 17.16 -1.36 -7.95
N ILE A 79 16.13 -0.53 -8.10
CA ILE A 79 14.86 -0.96 -8.73
C ILE A 79 15.11 -1.43 -10.17
N ALA A 80 15.94 -0.72 -10.93
CA ALA A 80 16.30 -1.12 -12.29
C ALA A 80 17.05 -2.46 -12.32
N LYS A 81 17.95 -2.70 -11.36
CA LYS A 81 18.63 -3.99 -11.19
C LYS A 81 17.65 -5.11 -10.82
N ILE A 82 16.68 -4.86 -9.92
CA ILE A 82 15.63 -5.83 -9.56
C ILE A 82 14.86 -6.26 -10.80
N LEU A 83 14.33 -5.30 -11.57
CA LEU A 83 13.58 -5.58 -12.79
C LEU A 83 14.44 -6.30 -13.84
N ALA A 84 15.69 -5.87 -14.04
CA ALA A 84 16.60 -6.50 -14.98
C ALA A 84 17.00 -7.93 -14.58
N HIS A 85 17.11 -8.19 -13.28
CA HIS A 85 17.40 -9.51 -12.73
C HIS A 85 16.23 -10.47 -12.96
N LEU A 86 15.01 -10.06 -12.58
CA LEU A 86 13.79 -10.85 -12.80
C LEU A 86 13.58 -11.16 -14.27
N ARG A 87 13.77 -10.18 -15.17
CA ARG A 87 13.62 -10.36 -16.62
C ARG A 87 14.54 -11.43 -17.21
N ARG A 88 15.74 -11.63 -16.65
CA ARG A 88 16.75 -12.56 -17.17
C ARG A 88 16.58 -13.98 -16.63
N ARG A 89 15.76 -14.17 -15.59
CA ARG A 89 15.55 -15.48 -14.97
C ARG A 89 14.32 -16.15 -15.59
N PRO A 90 14.41 -17.43 -16.01
CA PRO A 90 13.22 -18.16 -16.40
C PRO A 90 12.29 -18.35 -15.20
N LEU A 91 10.98 -18.35 -15.47
CA LEU A 91 9.92 -18.49 -14.46
C LEU A 91 10.04 -19.77 -13.63
N PHE A 92 10.60 -20.81 -14.24
CA PHE A 92 10.75 -22.13 -13.66
C PHE A 92 12.11 -22.70 -14.01
N GLN A 93 12.79 -23.27 -13.02
CA GLN A 93 14.15 -23.79 -13.10
C GLN A 93 14.23 -25.14 -12.40
N PHE A 94 15.12 -26.00 -12.90
CA PHE A 94 15.53 -27.22 -12.23
C PHE A 94 16.99 -27.11 -11.84
N SER A 95 17.30 -27.47 -10.61
CA SER A 95 18.65 -27.70 -10.14
C SER A 95 18.78 -29.12 -9.59
N THR A 96 20.02 -29.59 -9.50
CA THR A 96 20.34 -30.82 -8.79
C THR A 96 21.03 -30.43 -7.51
N GLU A 97 20.45 -30.79 -6.37
CA GLU A 97 21.11 -30.64 -5.08
C GLU A 97 21.85 -31.93 -4.73
N PHE A 98 23.07 -31.76 -4.23
CA PHE A 98 23.94 -32.85 -3.82
C PHE A 98 24.06 -32.79 -2.31
N VAL A 99 23.68 -33.86 -1.63
CA VAL A 99 23.85 -33.98 -0.17
C VAL A 99 24.86 -35.09 0.08
N LEU A 100 25.90 -34.74 0.83
CA LEU A 100 26.95 -35.66 1.26
C LEU A 100 26.71 -35.93 2.74
N ALA A 101 26.14 -37.10 3.05
CA ALA A 101 25.88 -37.55 4.40
C ALA A 101 26.65 -38.86 4.62
N SER A 102 27.66 -38.82 5.49
CA SER A 102 28.30 -40.03 6.03
C SER A 102 28.75 -41.04 4.96
N ASP A 103 29.52 -40.59 3.96
CA ASP A 103 30.03 -41.35 2.81
C ASP A 103 29.00 -41.76 1.74
N GLU A 104 27.72 -41.38 1.85
CA GLU A 104 26.74 -41.48 0.77
C GLU A 104 26.54 -40.13 0.06
N LEU A 105 26.64 -40.15 -1.27
CA LEU A 105 26.31 -39.03 -2.15
C LEU A 105 24.90 -39.23 -2.72
N SER A 106 23.97 -38.36 -2.32
CA SER A 106 22.60 -38.36 -2.82
C SER A 106 22.34 -37.20 -3.77
N PHE A 107 21.52 -37.43 -4.79
CA PHE A 107 21.13 -36.46 -5.82
C PHE A 107 19.62 -36.33 -5.86
N TYR A 108 19.11 -35.13 -5.66
CA TYR A 108 17.67 -34.86 -5.75
C TYR A 108 17.42 -33.70 -6.72
N PRO A 109 16.58 -33.89 -7.77
CA PRO A 109 16.16 -32.77 -8.60
C PRO A 109 15.24 -31.86 -7.79
N THR A 110 15.59 -30.59 -7.70
CA THR A 110 14.80 -29.56 -7.04
C THR A 110 14.26 -28.59 -8.07
N SER A 111 12.97 -28.28 -7.96
CA SER A 111 12.31 -27.31 -8.81
C SER A 111 12.19 -25.98 -8.09
N HIS A 112 12.62 -24.89 -8.74
CA HIS A 112 12.53 -23.54 -8.22
C HIS A 112 11.70 -22.66 -9.14
N PHE A 113 10.77 -21.92 -8.56
CA PHE A 113 10.06 -20.85 -9.24
C PHE A 113 10.78 -19.52 -9.00
N LEU A 114 10.62 -18.60 -9.95
CA LEU A 114 11.12 -17.23 -9.80
C LEU A 114 10.60 -16.62 -8.48
N SER A 115 11.54 -16.20 -7.63
CA SER A 115 11.26 -15.64 -6.31
C SER A 115 11.66 -14.17 -6.24
N PHE A 116 10.70 -13.32 -5.89
CA PHE A 116 10.97 -11.91 -5.64
C PHE A 116 11.89 -11.71 -4.42
N ASN A 117 11.67 -12.48 -3.34
CA ASN A 117 12.50 -12.39 -2.13
C ASN A 117 13.96 -12.74 -2.39
N GLN A 118 14.22 -13.81 -3.15
CA GLN A 118 15.58 -14.16 -3.55
C GLN A 118 16.23 -13.03 -4.36
N THR A 119 15.45 -12.36 -5.23
CA THR A 119 15.96 -11.22 -5.99
C THR A 119 16.30 -10.03 -5.08
N LEU A 120 15.49 -9.75 -4.06
CA LEU A 120 15.79 -8.72 -3.07
C LEU A 120 17.05 -9.07 -2.28
N GLU A 121 17.21 -10.32 -1.85
CA GLU A 121 18.41 -10.77 -1.14
C GLU A 121 19.67 -10.58 -1.99
N GLU A 122 19.64 -10.99 -3.26
CA GLU A 122 20.79 -10.87 -4.17
C GLU A 122 21.17 -9.40 -4.49
N ILE A 123 20.21 -8.46 -4.46
CA ILE A 123 20.44 -7.08 -4.94
C ILE A 123 20.53 -6.05 -3.81
N LEU A 124 19.72 -6.23 -2.77
CA LEU A 124 19.64 -5.36 -1.58
C LEU A 124 20.34 -5.98 -0.37
N GLY A 125 20.65 -7.29 -0.39
CA GLY A 125 21.20 -8.01 0.75
C GLY A 125 20.16 -8.35 1.82
N LYS A 126 18.87 -8.21 1.52
CA LYS A 126 17.76 -8.38 2.48
C LYS A 126 16.56 -9.01 1.79
N ASP A 127 15.84 -9.86 2.52
CA ASP A 127 14.54 -10.35 2.08
C ASP A 127 13.46 -9.26 2.24
N SER A 128 12.24 -9.57 1.78
CA SER A 128 11.11 -8.64 1.87
C SER A 128 10.75 -8.31 3.31
N PHE A 129 10.83 -9.28 4.22
CA PHE A 129 10.46 -9.10 5.63
C PHE A 129 11.36 -8.07 6.32
N LEU A 130 12.68 -8.19 6.16
CA LEU A 130 13.65 -7.26 6.72
C LEU A 130 13.53 -5.88 6.09
N LEU A 131 13.43 -5.80 4.76
CA LEU A 131 13.23 -4.53 4.04
C LEU A 131 11.99 -3.80 4.56
N TYR A 132 10.88 -4.52 4.71
CA TYR A 132 9.62 -3.97 5.18
C TYR A 132 9.70 -3.51 6.63
N SER A 133 10.34 -4.31 7.49
CA SER A 133 10.50 -3.96 8.90
C SER A 133 11.34 -2.69 9.08
N GLU A 134 12.41 -2.53 8.32
CA GLU A 134 13.26 -1.33 8.36
C GLU A 134 12.54 -0.09 7.85
N TRP A 135 11.83 -0.21 6.72
CA TRP A 135 11.02 0.89 6.19
C TRP A 135 9.93 1.35 7.17
N ARG A 136 9.24 0.42 7.83
CA ARG A 136 8.24 0.78 8.85
C ARG A 136 8.86 1.56 9.99
N GLU A 137 10.02 1.12 10.47
CA GLU A 137 10.70 1.80 11.56
C GLU A 137 11.20 3.19 11.12
N TRP A 138 11.71 3.29 9.90
CA TRP A 138 12.08 4.57 9.30
C TRP A 138 10.90 5.54 9.21
N ILE A 139 9.71 5.10 8.79
CA ILE A 139 8.50 5.93 8.78
C ILE A 139 8.13 6.37 10.20
N ARG A 140 8.11 5.43 11.15
CA ARG A 140 7.75 5.75 12.55
C ARG A 140 8.68 6.80 13.13
N GLU A 141 9.98 6.64 12.95
CA GLU A 141 10.96 7.61 13.45
C GLU A 141 10.85 8.95 12.70
N ARG A 142 10.56 8.95 11.39
CA ARG A 142 10.35 10.17 10.59
C ARG A 142 9.21 11.06 11.13
N TYR A 143 8.17 10.44 11.69
CA TYR A 143 6.98 11.14 12.20
C TYR A 143 6.86 11.17 13.72
N LYS A 144 7.80 10.56 14.44
CA LYS A 144 7.87 10.58 15.90
C LYS A 144 8.00 12.00 16.43
N GLY A 145 7.21 12.34 17.43
CA GLY A 145 7.22 13.66 18.08
C GLY A 145 6.78 14.81 17.16
N LYS A 146 6.36 14.52 15.92
CA LYS A 146 5.60 15.46 15.08
C LYS A 146 4.11 15.31 15.37
N GLU A 147 3.78 15.34 16.66
CA GLU A 147 2.40 15.42 17.11
C GLU A 147 1.82 16.69 16.47
N ASP A 148 0.80 16.52 15.63
CA ASP A 148 -0.03 17.67 15.32
C ASP A 148 -0.73 18.07 16.60
N PHE A 149 -1.06 19.36 16.70
CA PHE A 149 -2.18 19.82 17.50
C PHE A 149 -3.44 19.09 17.00
N TYR A 150 -3.63 17.83 17.39
CA TYR A 150 -4.97 17.32 17.61
C TYR A 150 -5.49 18.23 18.70
N ASP A 151 -6.17 19.28 18.25
CA ASP A 151 -7.00 20.04 19.15
C ASP A 151 -8.04 19.04 19.63
N ASP A 152 -7.84 18.48 20.82
CA ASP A 152 -8.80 17.58 21.46
C ASP A 152 -10.19 18.25 21.62
N SER A 153 -10.30 19.57 21.39
CA SER A 153 -11.56 20.28 21.27
C SER A 153 -12.28 20.09 19.93
N LEU A 154 -11.58 19.70 18.86
CA LEU A 154 -12.17 19.26 17.60
C LEU A 154 -12.79 17.88 17.78
N LYS A 155 -14.04 17.87 18.24
CA LYS A 155 -14.85 16.66 18.29
C LYS A 155 -15.14 16.19 16.87
N GLU A 156 -14.86 14.90 16.61
CA GLU A 156 -15.29 14.24 15.40
C GLU A 156 -16.80 14.41 15.24
N GLY A 157 -17.23 14.89 14.07
CA GLY A 157 -18.64 15.14 13.80
C GLY A 157 -19.41 13.83 13.59
N GLU A 158 -20.68 13.80 13.97
CA GLU A 158 -21.58 12.69 13.66
C GLU A 158 -21.80 12.59 12.14
N PRO A 159 -21.57 11.44 11.50
CA PRO A 159 -21.86 11.26 10.09
C PRO A 159 -23.31 11.60 9.73
N LEU A 160 -23.50 12.29 8.61
CA LEU A 160 -24.84 12.59 8.08
C LEU A 160 -25.53 11.35 7.50
N THR A 161 -24.75 10.35 7.06
CA THR A 161 -25.26 9.06 6.62
C THR A 161 -24.20 7.98 6.76
N TYR A 162 -24.66 6.76 7.02
CA TYR A 162 -23.85 5.53 6.97
C TYR A 162 -24.08 4.74 5.67
N GLN A 163 -24.89 5.28 4.76
CA GLN A 163 -25.20 4.64 3.47
C GLN A 163 -24.21 5.07 2.40
N GLY A 164 -23.86 4.14 1.52
CA GLY A 164 -22.90 4.37 0.45
C GLY A 164 -21.45 4.12 0.88
N ARG A 165 -20.61 3.71 -0.08
CA ARG A 165 -19.16 3.50 0.13
C ARG A 165 -18.35 4.74 -0.20
N ARG A 166 -18.87 5.59 -1.08
CA ARG A 166 -18.26 6.87 -1.48
C ARG A 166 -19.36 7.91 -1.58
N ASN A 167 -19.27 8.95 -0.75
CA ASN A 167 -20.12 10.13 -0.76
C ASN A 167 -19.21 11.33 -0.99
N GLN A 168 -19.40 12.05 -2.09
CA GLN A 168 -18.46 13.06 -2.56
C GLN A 168 -19.16 14.33 -3.01
N HIS A 169 -18.40 15.43 -3.03
CA HIS A 169 -18.82 16.74 -3.51
C HIS A 169 -20.15 17.24 -2.89
N PRO A 170 -20.27 17.27 -1.55
CA PRO A 170 -21.48 17.76 -0.89
C PRO A 170 -21.65 19.27 -1.13
N VAL A 171 -22.88 19.69 -1.45
CA VAL A 171 -23.27 21.09 -1.62
C VAL A 171 -24.61 21.33 -0.94
N PHE A 172 -24.66 22.26 0.01
CA PHE A 172 -25.91 22.68 0.61
C PHE A 172 -26.73 23.51 -0.36
N SER A 173 -28.04 23.31 -0.36
CA SER A 173 -29.01 24.24 -0.93
C SER A 173 -28.87 25.64 -0.31
N PRO A 174 -29.28 26.72 -1.00
CA PRO A 174 -29.21 28.09 -0.46
C PRO A 174 -29.92 28.28 0.90
N SER A 175 -30.97 27.50 1.15
CA SER A 175 -31.73 27.45 2.41
C SER A 175 -31.06 26.60 3.49
N GLY A 176 -30.14 25.71 3.11
CA GLY A 176 -29.40 24.83 4.03
C GLY A 176 -30.16 23.60 4.52
N ASP A 177 -31.39 23.38 4.07
CA ASP A 177 -32.26 22.27 4.45
C ASP A 177 -32.02 21.00 3.61
N VAL A 178 -31.50 21.15 2.39
CA VAL A 178 -31.16 20.03 1.51
C VAL A 178 -29.66 20.00 1.19
N LEU A 179 -29.07 18.80 1.12
CA LEU A 179 -27.70 18.52 0.69
C LEU A 179 -27.69 17.73 -0.61
N ALA A 180 -27.10 18.27 -1.66
CA ALA A 180 -26.80 17.53 -2.88
C ALA A 180 -25.42 16.86 -2.77
N PHE A 181 -25.30 15.59 -3.16
CA PHE A 181 -24.01 14.89 -3.16
C PHE A 181 -24.00 13.74 -4.17
N ALA A 182 -22.80 13.41 -4.67
CA ALA A 182 -22.59 12.24 -5.51
C ALA A 182 -22.35 11.00 -4.64
N SER A 183 -23.10 9.93 -4.88
CA SER A 183 -22.94 8.68 -4.14
C SER A 183 -22.95 7.47 -5.05
N ASN A 184 -22.17 6.46 -4.68
CA ASN A 184 -22.28 5.15 -5.29
C ASN A 184 -23.29 4.23 -4.60
N ARG A 185 -23.98 4.67 -3.52
CA ARG A 185 -24.93 3.87 -2.71
C ARG A 185 -24.45 2.46 -2.31
N GLY A 186 -23.12 2.22 -2.33
CA GLY A 186 -22.50 0.94 -2.01
C GLY A 186 -22.04 0.13 -3.22
N TYR A 187 -22.27 0.56 -4.46
CA TYR A 187 -21.77 -0.11 -5.66
C TYR A 187 -20.25 0.04 -5.81
N ASP A 188 -19.52 -1.07 -5.98
CA ASP A 188 -18.04 -1.07 -6.01
C ASP A 188 -17.42 -0.51 -7.30
N TYR A 189 -18.19 -0.40 -8.39
CA TYR A 189 -17.67 -0.04 -9.71
C TYR A 189 -17.51 1.47 -9.95
N ALA A 190 -17.49 2.28 -8.90
CA ALA A 190 -17.41 3.75 -8.99
C ALA A 190 -18.48 4.34 -9.94
N ILE A 191 -19.65 3.70 -10.01
CA ILE A 191 -20.83 4.24 -10.67
C ILE A 191 -21.50 5.14 -9.66
N PHE A 192 -21.60 6.43 -9.99
CA PHE A 192 -22.16 7.45 -9.12
C PHE A 192 -23.43 8.02 -9.71
N ASP A 193 -24.42 8.22 -8.83
CA ASP A 193 -25.61 9.01 -9.10
C ASP A 193 -25.63 10.23 -8.16
N LEU A 194 -26.44 11.23 -8.51
CA LEU A 194 -26.66 12.40 -7.69
C LEU A 194 -27.88 12.18 -6.77
N TYR A 195 -27.70 12.49 -5.49
CA TYR A 195 -28.73 12.36 -4.47
C TYR A 195 -28.96 13.70 -3.76
N LEU A 196 -30.16 13.86 -3.23
CA LEU A 196 -30.55 14.95 -2.35
C LEU A 196 -30.86 14.37 -0.98
N MET A 197 -30.31 14.93 0.08
CA MET A 197 -30.62 14.57 1.45
C MET A 197 -31.31 15.71 2.16
N ASP A 198 -32.42 15.44 2.85
CA ASP A 198 -32.99 16.38 3.82
C ASP A 198 -32.13 16.37 5.10
N ILE A 199 -31.63 17.53 5.51
CA ILE A 199 -30.69 17.65 6.65
C ILE A 199 -31.36 17.35 7.99
N ASN A 200 -32.66 17.60 8.12
CA ASN A 200 -33.37 17.41 9.38
C ASN A 200 -33.74 15.93 9.59
N SER A 201 -34.26 15.28 8.55
CA SER A 201 -34.64 13.85 8.62
C SER A 201 -33.47 12.90 8.32
N LYS A 202 -32.42 13.38 7.64
CA LYS A 202 -31.30 12.59 7.09
C LYS A 202 -31.72 11.56 6.03
N GLU A 203 -32.90 11.72 5.45
CA GLU A 203 -33.40 10.87 4.36
C GLU A 203 -32.79 11.29 3.02
N VAL A 204 -32.44 10.30 2.19
CA VAL A 204 -31.77 10.43 0.88
C VAL A 204 -32.67 9.91 -0.23
#